data_AF-A0AAE9L9E0-F1
#
_entry.id   AF-A0AAE9L9E0-F1
#
_cell.length_a   1.000
_cell.length_b   1.000
_cell.length_c   1.000
_cell.angle_alpha   90.00
_cell.angle_beta   90.00
_cell.angle_gamma   90.00
#
_symmetry.space_group_name_H-M   'P 1'
#
loop_
_entity.id
_entity.type
_entity.pdbx_description
1 polymer ?
#
loop_
_entity_poly.entity_id
_entity_poly.type
_entity_poly.pdbx_seq_one_letter_code
_entity_poly.pdbx_strand_id
1 'polypeptide(L)' 'MKIIITQQEAVDKGIWTEIMGMFAVTKEDEVWQNEEFILTEEQARQVGLLR' A
#
# COMPACT_ATOMS: atom_id res chain seq x y z
N MET A 1 -2.15 5.58 15.07
CA MET A 1 -3.25 5.59 14.08
C MET A 1 -3.00 4.49 13.05
N LYS A 2 -4.03 3.99 12.34
CA LYS A 2 -3.87 3.06 11.21
C LYS A 2 -4.46 3.70 9.96
N ILE A 3 -3.82 3.48 8.82
CA ILE A 3 -4.22 4.02 7.52
C ILE A 3 -4.51 2.82 6.63
N ILE A 4 -5.68 2.82 5.99
CA ILE A 4 -6.09 1.74 5.09
C ILE A 4 -6.04 2.29 3.68
N ILE A 5 -5.47 1.53 2.76
CA ILE A 5 -5.43 1.84 1.34
C ILE A 5 -5.70 0.57 0.54
N THR A 6 -6.50 0.69 -0.52
CA THR A 6 -6.72 -0.41 -1.46
C THR A 6 -5.55 -0.54 -2.45
N GLN A 7 -5.41 -1.71 -3.07
CA GLN A 7 -4.46 -1.91 -4.16
C GLN A 7 -4.63 -0.87 -5.27
N GLN A 8 -5.88 -0.62 -5.68
CA GLN A 8 -6.18 0.36 -6.73
C GLN A 8 -5.75 1.77 -6.33
N GLU A 9 -6.04 2.20 -5.10
CA GLU A 9 -5.61 3.51 -4.62
C GLU A 9 -4.09 3.64 -4.54
N ALA A 10 -3.38 2.57 -4.17
CA ALA A 10 -1.92 2.56 -4.15
C ALA A 10 -1.32 2.70 -5.56
N VAL A 11 -1.95 2.08 -6.57
CA VAL A 11 -1.59 2.27 -7.98
C VAL A 11 -1.87 3.70 -8.43
N ASP A 12 -3.07 4.23 -8.15
CA ASP A 12 -3.48 5.58 -8.57
C ASP A 12 -2.60 6.67 -7.95
N LYS A 13 -2.09 6.43 -6.73
CA LYS A 13 -1.15 7.32 -6.03
C LYS A 13 0.32 7.09 -6.40
N GLY A 14 0.62 6.08 -7.22
CA GLY A 14 1.98 5.76 -7.65
C GLY A 14 2.88 5.19 -6.55
N ILE A 15 2.30 4.61 -5.49
CA ILE A 15 3.02 4.05 -4.33
C ILE A 15 2.93 2.52 -4.25
N TRP A 16 2.35 1.88 -5.27
CA TRP A 16 2.11 0.44 -5.26
C TRP A 16 3.39 -0.39 -5.12
N THR A 17 4.50 0.06 -5.70
CA THR A 17 5.77 -0.68 -5.63
C THR A 17 6.31 -0.73 -4.19
N GLU A 18 6.15 0.36 -3.46
CA GLU A 18 6.51 0.46 -2.05
C GLU A 18 5.61 -0.40 -1.18
N ILE A 19 4.29 -0.40 -1.44
CA ILE A 19 3.34 -1.28 -0.76
C ILE A 19 3.70 -2.75 -0.99
N MET A 20 4.02 -3.14 -2.22
CA MET A 20 4.48 -4.50 -2.52
C MET A 20 5.70 -4.89 -1.69
N GLY A 21 6.69 -3.99 -1.58
CA GLY A 21 7.88 -4.20 -0.76
C GLY A 21 7.58 -4.34 0.74
N MET A 22 6.62 -3.57 1.27
CA MET A 22 6.26 -3.61 2.69
C MET A 22 5.52 -4.90 3.10
N PHE A 23 4.73 -5.46 2.20
CA PHE A 23 3.89 -6.65 2.47
C PHE A 23 4.43 -7.92 1.82
N ALA A 24 5.66 -7.86 1.26
CA ALA A 24 6.29 -8.97 0.53
C ALA A 24 5.41 -9.53 -0.61
N VAL A 25 4.60 -8.66 -1.22
CA VAL A 25 3.80 -9.01 -2.41
C VAL A 25 4.72 -9.02 -3.61
N THR A 26 4.64 -10.10 -4.37
CA THR A 26 5.37 -10.32 -5.61
C THR A 26 4.44 -10.18 -6.81
N LYS A 27 5.01 -10.24 -8.02
CA LYS A 27 4.20 -10.22 -9.25
C LYS A 27 3.45 -11.52 -9.52
N GLU A 28 3.79 -12.58 -8.80
CA GLU A 28 3.15 -13.90 -8.92
C GLU A 28 1.94 -14.03 -8.01
N ASP A 29 1.82 -13.12 -7.02
CA ASP A 29 0.68 -13.08 -6.11
C ASP A 29 -0.56 -12.51 -6.79
N GLU A 30 -1.69 -13.16 -6.57
CA GLU A 30 -2.99 -12.68 -7.01
C GLU A 30 -3.49 -11.63 -6.00
N VAL A 31 -3.59 -10.37 -6.44
CA VAL A 31 -4.05 -9.24 -5.63
C VAL A 31 -5.27 -8.60 -6.26
N TRP A 32 -6.31 -8.37 -5.48
CA TRP A 32 -7.55 -7.76 -5.95
C TRP A 32 -7.50 -6.23 -5.85
N GLN A 33 -8.19 -5.52 -6.75
CA GLN A 33 -8.22 -4.06 -6.75
C GLN A 33 -8.73 -3.46 -5.42
N ASN A 34 -9.68 -4.14 -4.78
CA ASN A 34 -10.29 -3.76 -3.52
C ASN A 34 -9.58 -4.36 -2.30
N GLU A 35 -8.45 -5.05 -2.50
CA GLU A 35 -7.67 -5.62 -1.40
C GLU A 35 -7.04 -4.50 -0.58
N GLU A 36 -7.24 -4.57 0.73
CA GLU A 36 -6.86 -3.52 1.67
C GLU A 36 -5.51 -3.81 2.34
N PHE A 37 -4.63 -2.81 2.30
CA PHE A 37 -3.34 -2.81 2.98
C PHE A 37 -3.40 -1.84 4.16
N ILE A 38 -3.11 -2.35 5.35
CA ILE A 38 -3.18 -1.57 6.60
C ILE A 38 -1.77 -1.10 6.97
N LEU A 39 -1.53 0.19 6.79
CA LEU A 39 -0.28 0.84 7.12
C LEU A 39 -0.29 1.36 8.57
N THR A 40 0.86 1.23 9.22
CA THR A 40 1.17 2.04 10.40
C THR A 40 1.31 3.50 9.99
N GLU A 41 1.24 4.39 10.98
CA GLU A 41 1.49 5.82 10.76
C GLU A 41 2.89 6.08 10.18
N GLU A 42 3.90 5.33 10.64
CA GLU A 42 5.27 5.44 10.13
C GLU A 42 5.35 5.01 8.66
N GLN A 43 4.75 3.87 8.30
CA GLN A 43 4.72 3.39 6.91
C GLN A 43 3.99 4.37 6.00
N ALA A 44 2.85 4.93 6.45
CA ALA A 44 2.11 5.92 5.68
C ALA A 44 2.90 7.22 5.46
N ARG A 45 3.75 7.64 6.42
CA ARG A 45 4.68 8.76 6.20
C ARG A 45 5.78 8.40 5.19
N GLN A 46 6.31 7.18 5.24
CA GLN A 46 7.34 6.71 4.29
C GLN A 46 6.85 6.77 2.83
N VAL A 47 5.57 6.44 2.58
CA VAL A 47 4.96 6.50 1.24
C VAL A 47 4.25 7.84 0.95
N GLY A 48 4.42 8.85 1.80
CA GLY A 48 3.87 10.19 1.56
C GLY A 48 2.34 10.32 1.67
N LEU A 49 1.66 9.34 2.27
CA LEU A 49 0.22 9.41 2.58
C LEU A 49 -0.07 10.34 3.77
N LEU A 50 0.93 10.56 4.64
CA LEU A 50 0.87 11.50 5.76
C LEU A 50 2.09 12.42 5.73
N ARG A 51 1.89 13.68 6.17
CA ARG A 51 2.95 14.68 6.37
C ARG A 51 3.42 14.72 7.82
#